data_AF-A0A453M318-F1
#
_entry.id   AF-A0A453M318-F1
#
_cell.length_a   1.000
_cell.length_b   1.000
_cell.length_c   1.000
_cell.angle_alpha   90.00
_cell.angle_beta   90.00
_cell.angle_gamma   90.00
#
_symmetry.space_group_name_H-M   'P 1'
#
loop_
_entity.id
_entity.type
_entity.pdbx_description
1 polymer ?
#
loop_
_entity_poly.entity_id
_entity_poly.type
_entity_poly.pdbx_seq_one_letter_code
_entity_poly.pdbx_strand_id
1 'polypeptide(L)'
;RCDMEEVKDEEESTMNEGEAAVSIAHAKLLVESGVRAIDIGIITPYSAQVTCLKMLRNKDAKLKDLEISTVDGFQGREKEAIIISMVRSNPKKEVGFLSDHRRMNVAVTRARRQCCVVCDAETVSSDRFLKRLVEYFEENGEYLSASEYQSS
;
A
#
# COMPACT_ATOMS: atom_id res chain seq x y z
N ARG A 1 -9.09 -1.33 -17.62
CA ARG A 1 -8.56 -2.66 -17.28
C ARG A 1 -7.23 -2.40 -16.58
N CYS A 2 -7.27 -2.11 -15.27
CA CYS A 2 -6.03 -2.13 -14.49
C CYS A 2 -5.87 -3.60 -14.13
N ASP A 3 -4.87 -4.25 -14.71
CA ASP A 3 -4.48 -5.57 -14.26
C ASP A 3 -3.96 -5.41 -12.83
N MET A 4 -4.63 -6.08 -11.89
CA MET A 4 -4.23 -6.14 -10.48
C MET A 4 -3.16 -7.22 -10.27
N GLU A 5 -2.54 -7.68 -11.36
CA GLU A 5 -1.48 -8.67 -11.35
C GLU A 5 -0.15 -8.00 -11.06
N GLU A 6 0.71 -8.73 -10.33
CA GLU A 6 2.06 -8.29 -10.08
C GLU A 6 2.95 -8.46 -11.33
N VAL A 7 3.86 -7.51 -11.55
CA VAL A 7 4.90 -7.58 -12.58
C VAL A 7 6.26 -7.28 -11.97
N LYS A 8 7.34 -7.69 -12.64
CA LYS A 8 8.71 -7.39 -12.21
C LYS A 8 9.34 -6.32 -13.09
N ASP A 9 10.21 -5.50 -12.50
CA ASP A 9 11.11 -4.63 -13.25
C ASP A 9 12.39 -5.37 -13.70
N GLU A 10 13.30 -4.65 -14.37
CA GLU A 10 14.58 -5.18 -14.85
C GLU A 10 15.51 -5.65 -13.71
N GLU A 11 15.29 -5.17 -12.48
CA GLU A 11 16.04 -5.53 -11.27
C GLU A 11 15.35 -6.66 -10.48
N GLU A 12 14.36 -7.34 -11.08
CA GLU A 12 13.57 -8.42 -10.47
C GLU A 12 12.74 -8.00 -9.23
N SER A 13 12.55 -6.68 -9.04
CA SER A 13 11.71 -6.11 -7.98
C SER A 13 10.25 -6.04 -8.44
N THR A 14 9.31 -6.29 -7.52
CA THR A 14 7.89 -6.46 -7.87
C THR A 14 7.12 -5.15 -7.78
N MET A 15 6.22 -4.89 -8.72
CA MET A 15 5.25 -3.80 -8.67
C MET A 15 3.86 -4.29 -9.09
N ASN A 16 2.84 -3.52 -8.70
CA ASN A 16 1.45 -3.77 -9.05
C ASN A 16 0.80 -2.42 -9.34
N GLU A 17 0.57 -2.15 -10.63
CA GLU A 17 0.03 -0.86 -11.09
C GLU A 17 -1.40 -0.62 -10.58
N GLY A 18 -2.20 -1.69 -10.48
CA GLY A 18 -3.55 -1.63 -9.93
C GLY A 18 -3.57 -1.22 -8.46
N GLU A 19 -2.77 -1.86 -7.62
CA GLU A 19 -2.60 -1.44 -6.22
C GLU A 19 -2.03 -0.02 -6.10
N ALA A 20 -1.08 0.34 -6.98
CA ALA A 20 -0.50 1.68 -6.97
C ALA A 20 -1.56 2.75 -7.28
N ALA A 21 -2.44 2.48 -8.25
CA ALA A 21 -3.56 3.35 -8.59
C ALA A 21 -4.53 3.52 -7.43
N VAL A 22 -4.94 2.42 -6.77
CA VAL A 22 -5.82 2.46 -5.58
C VAL A 22 -5.17 3.25 -4.44
N SER A 23 -3.88 3.00 -4.17
CA SER A 23 -3.14 3.70 -3.11
C SER A 23 -3.10 5.22 -3.34
N ILE A 24 -2.90 5.65 -4.59
CA ILE A 24 -2.90 7.06 -4.97
C ILE A 24 -4.32 7.64 -4.90
N ALA A 25 -5.34 6.91 -5.34
CA ALA A 25 -6.73 7.35 -5.24
C ALA A 25 -7.13 7.58 -3.77
N HIS A 26 -6.79 6.65 -2.87
CA HIS A 26 -7.06 6.83 -1.44
C HIS A 26 -6.31 8.03 -0.85
N ALA A 27 -5.04 8.23 -1.22
CA ALA A 27 -4.29 9.41 -0.80
C ALA A 27 -4.96 10.72 -1.26
N LYS A 28 -5.54 10.75 -2.46
CA LYS A 28 -6.31 11.92 -2.95
C LYS A 28 -7.57 12.15 -2.11
N LEU A 29 -8.33 11.11 -1.83
CA LEU A 29 -9.54 11.22 -1.00
C LEU A 29 -9.22 11.78 0.40
N LEU A 30 -8.12 11.35 1.02
CA LEU A 30 -7.65 11.91 2.29
C LEU A 30 -7.32 13.40 2.16
N VAL A 31 -6.64 13.81 1.09
CA VAL A 31 -6.33 15.22 0.84
C VAL A 31 -7.58 16.05 0.61
N GLU A 32 -8.54 15.54 -0.16
CA GLU A 32 -9.83 16.19 -0.42
C GLU A 32 -10.70 16.28 0.83
N SER A 33 -10.53 15.34 1.76
CA SER A 33 -11.15 15.36 3.09
C SER A 33 -10.44 16.29 4.09
N GLY A 34 -9.37 16.98 3.67
CA GLY A 34 -8.68 18.00 4.46
C GLY A 34 -7.38 17.56 5.14
N VAL A 35 -6.91 16.32 4.92
CA VAL A 35 -5.60 15.88 5.42
C VAL A 35 -4.50 16.50 4.57
N ARG A 36 -3.46 17.10 5.17
CA ARG A 36 -2.36 17.67 4.38
C ARG A 36 -1.53 16.53 3.80
N ALA A 37 -1.12 16.65 2.52
CA ALA A 37 -0.33 15.60 1.85
C ALA A 37 0.95 15.21 2.63
N ILE A 38 1.61 16.17 3.29
CA ILE A 38 2.80 15.93 4.11
C ILE A 38 2.54 15.07 5.35
N ASP A 39 1.29 14.99 5.81
CA ASP A 39 0.86 14.17 6.94
C ASP A 39 0.44 12.75 6.51
N ILE A 40 0.60 12.41 5.23
CA ILE A 40 0.28 11.10 4.65
C ILE A 40 1.59 10.43 4.20
N GLY A 41 1.67 9.11 4.36
CA GLY A 41 2.75 8.27 3.81
C GLY A 41 2.20 7.05 3.08
N ILE A 42 2.82 6.69 1.96
CA ILE A 42 2.65 5.37 1.32
C ILE A 42 3.91 4.54 1.56
N ILE A 43 3.72 3.36 2.14
CA ILE A 43 4.80 2.40 2.44
C ILE A 43 4.57 1.14 1.62
N THR A 44 5.63 0.58 1.04
CA THR A 44 5.57 -0.67 0.30
C THR A 44 6.86 -1.48 0.49
N PRO A 45 6.85 -2.82 0.42
CA PRO A 45 8.06 -3.61 0.54
C PRO A 45 9.01 -3.53 -0.67
N TYR A 46 8.51 -3.17 -1.86
CA TYR A 46 9.29 -3.29 -3.10
C TYR A 46 9.70 -1.94 -3.69
N SER A 47 10.96 -1.84 -4.14
CA SER A 47 11.51 -0.64 -4.79
C SER A 47 10.81 -0.29 -6.09
N ALA A 48 10.46 -1.28 -6.92
CA ALA A 48 9.71 -1.07 -8.16
C ALA A 48 8.36 -0.40 -7.89
N GLN A 49 7.66 -0.83 -6.83
CA GLN A 49 6.40 -0.21 -6.43
C GLN A 49 6.59 1.23 -5.95
N VAL A 50 7.67 1.55 -5.23
CA VAL A 50 8.01 2.95 -4.88
C VAL A 50 8.16 3.81 -6.13
N THR A 51 8.84 3.31 -7.16
CA THR A 51 9.01 4.01 -8.44
C THR A 51 7.66 4.23 -9.12
N CYS A 52 6.84 3.18 -9.23
CA CYS A 52 5.50 3.26 -9.81
C CYS A 52 4.61 4.29 -9.10
N LEU A 53 4.54 4.22 -7.76
CA LEU A 53 3.78 5.17 -6.93
C LEU A 53 4.26 6.61 -7.10
N LYS A 54 5.58 6.85 -7.15
CA LYS A 54 6.15 8.20 -7.37
C LYS A 54 5.79 8.75 -8.74
N MET A 55 5.80 7.90 -9.79
CA MET A 55 5.37 8.31 -11.13
C MET A 55 3.90 8.74 -11.14
N LEU A 56 3.02 7.99 -10.48
CA LEU A 56 1.60 8.34 -10.37
C LEU A 56 1.38 9.60 -9.54
N ARG A 57 2.04 9.73 -8.39
CA ARG A 57 1.99 10.92 -7.52
C ARG A 57 2.39 12.18 -8.27
N ASN A 58 3.44 12.12 -9.10
CA ASN A 58 3.95 13.28 -9.84
C ASN A 58 2.97 13.82 -10.90
N LYS A 59 1.91 13.06 -11.23
CA LYS A 59 0.82 13.53 -12.12
C LYS A 59 -0.16 14.46 -11.40
N ASP A 60 -0.08 14.59 -10.07
CA ASP A 60 -0.99 15.40 -9.27
C ASP A 60 -0.24 16.33 -8.30
N ALA A 61 -0.32 17.63 -8.56
CA ALA A 61 0.36 18.65 -7.76
C ALA A 61 -0.12 18.69 -6.30
N LYS A 62 -1.35 18.25 -5.99
CA LYS A 62 -1.87 18.21 -4.62
C LYS A 62 -1.14 17.17 -3.77
N LEU A 63 -0.59 16.14 -4.41
CA LEU A 63 0.12 15.05 -3.74
C LEU A 63 1.63 15.26 -3.66
N LYS A 64 2.16 16.41 -4.08
CA LYS A 64 3.62 16.63 -4.19
C LYS A 64 4.41 16.31 -2.91
N ASP A 65 3.82 16.62 -1.74
CA ASP A 65 4.45 16.47 -0.42
C ASP A 65 4.14 15.12 0.24
N LEU A 66 3.37 14.25 -0.44
CA LEU A 66 3.12 12.88 -0.02
C LEU A 66 4.43 12.09 -0.01
N GLU A 67 4.73 11.49 1.13
CA GLU A 67 5.94 10.69 1.30
C GLU A 67 5.72 9.26 0.80
N ILE A 68 6.63 8.75 -0.02
CA ILE A 68 6.57 7.38 -0.56
C ILE A 68 7.94 6.73 -0.33
N SER A 69 7.97 5.62 0.38
CA SER A 69 9.21 4.90 0.66
C SER A 69 8.99 3.40 0.82
N THR A 70 10.11 2.67 0.88
CA THR A 70 10.06 1.28 1.30
C THR A 70 9.85 1.17 2.81
N VAL A 71 9.47 -0.02 3.32
CA VAL A 71 9.36 -0.26 4.77
C VAL A 71 10.66 0.13 5.50
N ASP A 72 11.80 -0.35 5.01
CA ASP A 72 13.12 -0.06 5.60
C ASP A 72 13.48 1.42 5.43
N GLY A 73 13.13 2.02 4.29
CA GLY A 73 13.36 3.44 4.02
C GLY A 73 12.54 4.38 4.90
N PHE A 74 11.45 3.91 5.51
CA PHE A 74 10.53 4.68 6.38
C PHE A 74 10.84 4.57 7.87
N GLN A 75 11.93 3.90 8.25
CA GLN A 75 12.23 3.64 9.66
C GLN A 75 12.36 4.92 10.50
N GLY A 76 11.73 4.93 11.68
CA GLY A 76 11.80 6.02 12.65
C GLY A 76 10.96 7.26 12.30
N ARG A 77 10.17 7.22 11.22
CA ARG A 77 9.26 8.30 10.81
C ARG A 77 7.81 7.87 11.06
N GLU A 78 6.91 8.81 11.29
CA GLU A 78 5.48 8.56 11.51
C GLU A 78 4.64 9.59 10.77
N LYS A 79 3.40 9.22 10.44
CA LYS A 79 2.43 10.08 9.74
C LYS A 79 1.05 9.96 10.36
N GLU A 80 0.19 10.96 10.14
CA GLU A 80 -1.19 10.90 10.61
C GLU A 80 -1.95 9.77 9.90
N ALA A 81 -1.71 9.61 8.59
CA ALA A 81 -2.26 8.53 7.77
C ALA A 81 -1.14 7.75 7.07
N ILE A 82 -1.22 6.41 7.11
CA ILE A 82 -0.34 5.51 6.37
C ILE A 82 -1.17 4.60 5.47
N ILE A 83 -0.73 4.46 4.23
CA ILE A 83 -1.25 3.52 3.23
C ILE A 83 -0.16 2.49 2.97
N ILE A 84 -0.46 1.21 3.15
CA ILE A 84 0.48 0.10 2.93
C ILE A 84 0.06 -0.65 1.66
N SER A 85 0.87 -0.61 0.60
CA SER A 85 0.66 -1.44 -0.60
C SER A 85 1.49 -2.72 -0.50
N MET A 86 0.82 -3.87 -0.46
CA MET A 86 1.42 -5.19 -0.27
C MET A 86 2.00 -5.78 -1.56
N VAL A 87 1.51 -5.35 -2.73
CA VAL A 87 1.97 -5.64 -4.09
C VAL A 87 1.68 -7.05 -4.57
N ARG A 88 1.83 -8.06 -3.70
CA ARG A 88 1.81 -9.47 -4.09
C ARG A 88 0.41 -9.92 -4.47
N SER A 89 0.28 -10.36 -5.71
CA SER A 89 -0.95 -10.82 -6.35
C SER A 89 -0.56 -11.81 -7.46
N ASN A 90 -0.58 -13.12 -7.14
CA ASN A 90 -0.12 -14.15 -8.06
C ASN A 90 -0.81 -15.51 -7.84
N PRO A 91 -0.97 -16.34 -8.90
CA PRO A 91 -1.65 -17.64 -8.80
C PRO A 91 -0.97 -18.65 -7.86
N LYS A 92 0.33 -18.47 -7.58
CA LYS A 92 1.10 -19.34 -6.69
C LYS A 92 0.88 -19.03 -5.20
N LYS A 93 0.20 -17.92 -4.90
CA LYS A 93 -0.02 -17.38 -3.55
C LYS A 93 1.28 -17.14 -2.78
N GLU A 94 2.34 -16.75 -3.49
CA GLU A 94 3.65 -16.45 -2.92
C GLU A 94 3.70 -15.00 -2.42
N VAL A 95 3.91 -14.83 -1.12
CA VAL A 95 3.96 -13.51 -0.46
C VAL A 95 5.36 -12.89 -0.43
N GLY A 96 6.40 -13.66 -0.77
CA GLY A 96 7.78 -13.18 -0.90
C GLY A 96 8.26 -12.42 0.35
N PHE A 97 8.71 -11.19 0.14
CA PHE A 97 9.27 -10.30 1.17
C PHE A 97 8.28 -9.99 2.31
N LEU A 98 6.98 -10.14 2.10
CA LEU A 98 5.95 -9.93 3.13
C LEU A 98 5.98 -10.99 4.26
N SER A 99 6.69 -12.10 4.05
CA SER A 99 6.88 -13.13 5.10
C SER A 99 7.68 -12.64 6.31
N ASP A 100 8.36 -11.49 6.20
CA ASP A 100 9.02 -10.85 7.33
C ASP A 100 8.00 -10.04 8.17
N HIS A 101 7.44 -10.69 9.18
CA HIS A 101 6.42 -10.11 10.07
C HIS A 101 6.93 -8.89 10.85
N ARG A 102 8.24 -8.76 11.08
CA ARG A 102 8.81 -7.60 11.79
C ARG A 102 8.63 -6.33 10.97
N ARG A 103 8.84 -6.43 9.66
CA ARG A 103 8.65 -5.32 8.73
C ARG A 103 7.20 -4.88 8.64
N MET A 104 6.24 -5.80 8.74
CA MET A 104 4.82 -5.43 8.84
C MET A 104 4.44 -4.74 10.13
N ASN A 105 4.96 -5.19 11.27
CA ASN A 105 4.77 -4.47 12.53
C ASN A 105 5.33 -3.04 12.44
N VAL A 106 6.50 -2.87 11.80
CA VAL A 106 7.06 -1.54 11.57
C VAL A 106 6.09 -0.70 10.74
N ALA A 107 5.65 -1.18 9.58
CA ALA A 107 4.78 -0.44 8.67
C ALA A 107 3.44 -0.03 9.33
N VAL A 108 2.75 -0.97 10.00
CA VAL A 108 1.47 -0.71 10.68
C VAL A 108 1.62 0.31 11.80
N THR A 109 2.70 0.23 12.59
CA THR A 109 2.95 1.17 13.70
C THR A 109 3.40 2.56 13.26
N ARG A 110 3.54 2.83 11.95
CA ARG A 110 3.87 4.18 11.46
C ARG A 110 2.66 5.13 11.42
N ALA A 111 1.45 4.57 11.49
CA ALA A 111 0.20 5.31 11.47
C ALA A 111 -0.16 5.86 12.86
N ARG A 112 -0.48 7.15 12.97
CA ARG A 112 -0.96 7.76 14.22
C ARG A 112 -2.49 7.77 14.35
N ARG A 113 -3.22 7.94 13.23
CA ARG A 113 -4.70 8.00 13.24
C ARG A 113 -5.33 7.01 12.29
N GLN A 114 -4.75 6.80 11.11
CA GLN A 114 -5.36 5.95 10.08
C GLN A 114 -4.29 5.08 9.41
N CYS A 115 -4.57 3.77 9.35
CA CYS A 115 -3.78 2.79 8.61
C CYS A 115 -4.69 2.16 7.56
N CYS A 116 -4.33 2.25 6.29
CA CYS A 116 -4.99 1.56 5.18
C CYS A 116 -4.05 0.51 4.62
N VAL A 117 -4.58 -0.68 4.33
CA VAL A 117 -3.85 -1.75 3.65
C VAL A 117 -4.49 -2.00 2.30
N VAL A 118 -3.69 -1.99 1.25
CA VAL A 118 -4.06 -2.33 -0.12
C VAL A 118 -3.36 -3.63 -0.47
N CYS A 119 -4.11 -4.67 -0.77
CA CYS A 119 -3.57 -6.01 -1.03
C CYS A 119 -4.53 -6.90 -1.82
N ASP A 120 -4.00 -7.92 -2.48
CA ASP A 120 -4.76 -9.11 -2.86
C ASP A 120 -4.93 -10.05 -1.65
N ALA A 121 -6.14 -10.08 -1.10
CA ALA A 121 -6.48 -10.91 0.05
C ALA A 121 -6.29 -12.41 -0.22
N GLU A 122 -6.47 -12.89 -1.45
CA GLU A 122 -6.31 -14.32 -1.76
C GLU A 122 -4.86 -14.76 -1.70
N THR A 123 -3.94 -13.94 -2.23
CA THR A 123 -2.50 -14.18 -2.18
C THR A 123 -1.98 -14.01 -0.76
N VAL A 124 -2.32 -12.90 -0.10
CA VAL A 124 -1.79 -12.54 1.22
C VAL A 124 -2.25 -13.49 2.32
N SER A 125 -3.46 -14.05 2.22
CA SER A 125 -4.02 -14.98 3.20
C SER A 125 -3.37 -16.38 3.20
N SER A 126 -2.42 -16.65 2.30
CA SER A 126 -1.63 -17.90 2.33
C SER A 126 -0.61 -17.92 3.49
N ASP A 127 -0.17 -16.75 3.95
CA ASP A 127 0.65 -16.60 5.15
C ASP A 127 -0.25 -16.42 6.39
N ARG A 128 0.02 -17.19 7.45
CA ARG A 128 -0.84 -17.19 8.66
C ARG A 128 -0.86 -15.85 9.38
N PHE A 129 0.26 -15.13 9.42
CA PHE A 129 0.35 -13.86 10.11
C PHE A 129 -0.38 -12.78 9.31
N LEU A 130 -0.15 -12.72 8.00
CA LEU A 130 -0.81 -11.74 7.14
C LEU A 130 -2.31 -12.01 7.03
N LYS A 131 -2.73 -13.28 6.99
CA LYS A 131 -4.16 -13.65 7.09
C LYS A 131 -4.79 -13.07 8.35
N ARG A 132 -4.17 -13.24 9.51
CA ARG A 132 -4.67 -12.69 10.78
C ARG A 132 -4.70 -11.16 10.78
N LEU A 133 -3.75 -10.52 10.10
CA LEU A 133 -3.74 -9.07 9.91
C LEU A 133 -4.96 -8.63 9.07
N VAL A 134 -5.21 -9.28 7.94
CA VAL A 134 -6.36 -8.99 7.07
C VAL A 134 -7.67 -9.19 7.84
N GLU A 135 -7.84 -10.32 8.52
CA GLU A 135 -9.02 -10.61 9.36
C GLU A 135 -9.23 -9.53 10.44
N TYR A 136 -8.15 -9.07 11.08
CA TYR A 136 -8.25 -7.98 12.07
C TYR A 136 -8.76 -6.67 11.46
N PHE A 137 -8.30 -6.31 10.26
CA PHE A 137 -8.76 -5.12 9.54
C PHE A 137 -10.21 -5.26 9.07
N GLU A 138 -10.64 -6.45 8.65
CA GLU A 138 -12.04 -6.72 8.29
C GLU A 138 -12.98 -6.66 9.50
N GLU A 139 -12.55 -7.12 10.67
CA GLU A 139 -13.35 -7.11 11.90
C GLU A 139 -13.44 -5.72 12.56
N ASN A 140 -12.39 -4.90 12.45
CA ASN A 140 -12.24 -3.67 13.23
C ASN A 140 -12.18 -2.38 12.38
N GLY A 141 -12.18 -2.51 11.06
CA GLY A 141 -12.05 -1.39 10.12
C GLY A 141 -13.10 -1.44 9.01
N GLU A 142 -12.92 -0.57 8.02
CA GLU A 142 -13.72 -0.57 6.80
C GLU A 142 -13.01 -1.42 5.75
N TYR A 143 -13.75 -2.36 5.15
CA TYR A 143 -13.31 -3.14 4.01
C TYR A 143 -13.97 -2.58 2.74
N LEU A 144 -13.13 -2.24 1.75
CA LEU A 144 -13.58 -1.75 0.46
C LEU A 144 -12.88 -2.53 -0.65
N SER A 145 -13.65 -2.92 -1.66
CA SER A 145 -13.17 -3.55 -2.88
C SER A 145 -12.44 -2.53 -3.75
N ALA A 146 -11.41 -2.98 -4.48
CA ALA A 146 -10.67 -2.12 -5.41
C ALA A 146 -11.57 -1.48 -6.49
N SER A 147 -12.70 -2.12 -6.84
CA SER A 147 -13.70 -1.60 -7.78
C SER A 147 -14.42 -0.35 -7.29
N GLU A 148 -14.54 -0.14 -5.98
CA GLU A 148 -15.20 1.05 -5.43
C GLU A 148 -14.37 2.32 -5.63
N TYR A 149 -13.04 2.20 -5.65
CA TYR A 149 -12.12 3.29 -6.00
C TYR A 149 -12.09 3.62 -7.49
N GLN A 150 -12.65 2.76 -8.35
CA GLN A 150 -12.69 2.97 -9.81
C GLN A 150 -13.91 3.77 -10.26
N SER A 151 -14.91 3.92 -9.37
CA SER A 151 -16.19 4.57 -9.68
C SER A 151 -16.31 6.00 -9.13
N SER A 152 -15.24 6.53 -8.51
CA SER A 152 -15.20 7.84 -7.86
C SER A 152 -14.26 8.82 -8.57
#